data_AF-E2BXR1-F1
#
_entry.id   AF-E2BXR1-F1
#
_cell.length_a   1.000
_cell.length_b   1.000
_cell.length_c   1.000
_cell.angle_alpha   90.00
_cell.angle_beta   90.00
_cell.angle_gamma   90.00
#
_symmetry.space_group_name_H-M   'P 1'
#
loop_
_entity.id
_entity.type
_entity.pdbx_description
1 polymer ?
#
loop_
_entity_poly.entity_id
_entity_poly.type
_entity_poly.pdbx_seq_one_letter_code
_entity_poly.pdbx_strand_id
1 'polypeptide(L)' 'ILKSKVYTNKPTATHALKEKIERCINEIQPHLCKTVMENFNKRVHMCQQNRGVHLPDMLF' A
#
# COMPACT_ATOMS: atom_id res chain seq x y z
N ILE A 1 -4.55 -1.70 -2.67
CA ILE A 1 -5.76 -1.17 -2.01
C ILE A 1 -6.06 0.29 -2.39
N LEU A 2 -5.14 1.25 -2.17
CA LEU A 2 -5.41 2.67 -2.50
C LEU A 2 -5.63 2.88 -4.01
N LYS A 3 -4.71 2.38 -4.85
CA LYS A 3 -4.80 2.49 -6.31
C LYS A 3 -6.13 1.95 -6.85
N SER A 4 -6.57 0.77 -6.41
CA SER A 4 -7.84 0.20 -6.88
C SER A 4 -9.06 1.04 -6.48
N LYS A 5 -9.06 1.65 -5.28
CA LYS A 5 -10.12 2.56 -4.81
C LYS A 5 -10.13 3.91 -5.52
N VAL A 6 -8.95 4.45 -5.82
CA VAL A 6 -8.82 5.75 -6.50
C VAL A 6 -9.29 5.67 -7.94
N TYR A 7 -9.01 4.55 -8.63
CA TYR A 7 -9.32 4.37 -10.04
C TYR A 7 -10.68 3.71 -10.33
N THR A 8 -11.50 3.40 -9.31
CA THR A 8 -12.81 2.73 -9.49
C THR A 8 -13.71 3.46 -10.49
N ASN A 9 -13.66 4.81 -10.50
CA ASN A 9 -14.51 5.64 -11.35
C ASN A 9 -13.79 6.18 -12.60
N LYS A 10 -12.58 5.68 -12.93
CA LYS A 10 -11.75 6.13 -14.05
C LYS A 10 -11.71 7.67 -14.19
N PRO A 11 -11.23 8.40 -13.17
CA PRO A 11 -11.21 9.86 -13.19
C PRO A 11 -10.44 10.35 -14.43
N THR A 12 -11.04 11.25 -15.19
CA THR A 12 -10.46 11.81 -16.43
C THR A 12 -9.80 13.17 -16.21
N ALA A 13 -9.93 13.74 -15.02
CA ALA A 13 -9.37 15.03 -14.65
C ALA A 13 -8.45 14.92 -13.43
N THR A 14 -7.32 15.63 -13.47
CA THR A 14 -6.29 15.60 -12.42
C THR A 14 -6.82 16.08 -11.07
N HIS A 15 -7.70 17.09 -11.03
CA HIS A 15 -8.28 17.59 -9.78
C HIS A 15 -9.11 16.50 -9.07
N ALA A 16 -9.96 15.79 -9.82
CA ALA A 16 -10.79 14.71 -9.29
C ALA A 16 -9.94 13.54 -8.78
N LEU A 17 -8.81 13.26 -9.46
CA LEU A 17 -7.86 12.25 -9.00
C LEU A 17 -7.23 12.66 -7.66
N LYS A 18 -6.80 13.92 -7.52
CA LYS A 18 -6.20 14.46 -6.30
C LYS A 18 -7.18 14.38 -5.12
N GLU A 19 -8.39 14.90 -5.28
CA GLU A 19 -9.43 14.85 -4.23
C GLU A 19 -9.75 13.42 -3.80
N LYS A 20 -9.81 12.48 -4.77
CA LYS A 20 -10.06 11.07 -4.46
C LYS A 20 -8.90 10.45 -3.69
N ILE A 21 -7.64 10.77 -4.03
CA ILE A 21 -6.46 10.31 -3.29
C ILE A 21 -6.52 10.81 -1.86
N GLU A 22 -6.75 12.11 -1.65
CA GLU A 22 -6.81 12.73 -0.31
C GLU A 22 -7.90 12.09 0.54
N ARG A 23 -9.12 11.95 0.01
CA ARG A 23 -10.21 11.27 0.72
C ARG A 23 -9.84 9.84 1.07
N CYS A 24 -9.33 9.06 0.12
CA CYS A 24 -9.01 7.66 0.38
C CYS A 24 -7.85 7.49 1.35
N ILE A 25 -6.89 8.43 1.42
CA ILE A 25 -5.83 8.44 2.44
C ILE A 25 -6.42 8.73 3.82
N ASN A 26 -7.33 9.69 3.94
CA ASN A 26 -7.98 10.03 5.20
C ASN A 26 -8.87 8.90 5.75
N GLU A 27 -9.34 7.99 4.89
CA GLU A 27 -10.06 6.77 5.27
C GLU A 27 -9.14 5.60 5.71
N ILE A 28 -7.82 5.72 5.55
CA ILE A 28 -6.88 4.67 5.97
C ILE A 28 -6.85 4.61 7.50
N GLN A 29 -7.24 3.46 8.03
CA GLN A 29 -7.18 3.24 9.47
C GLN A 29 -5.71 3.13 9.95
N PRO A 30 -5.35 3.71 11.11
CA PRO A 30 -4.00 3.62 11.66
C PRO A 30 -3.48 2.18 11.84
N HIS A 31 -4.37 1.22 12.10
CA HIS A 31 -4.00 -0.19 12.24
C HIS A 31 -3.41 -0.76 10.94
N LEU A 32 -3.86 -0.29 9.77
CA LEU A 32 -3.34 -0.73 8.48
C LEU A 32 -1.90 -0.25 8.30
N CYS A 33 -1.61 1.01 8.66
CA CYS A 33 -0.26 1.55 8.66
C CYS A 33 0.67 0.74 9.58
N LYS A 34 0.19 0.38 10.78
CA LYS A 34 0.94 -0.48 11.71
C LYS A 34 1.26 -1.84 11.09
N THR A 35 0.28 -2.48 10.47
CA THR A 35 0.42 -3.77 9.80
C THR A 35 1.46 -3.70 8.66
N VAL A 36 1.45 -2.63 7.87
CA VAL A 36 2.44 -2.40 6.80
C VAL A 36 3.86 -2.28 7.37
N MET A 37 4.04 -1.54 8.47
CA MET A 37 5.35 -1.40 9.14
C MET A 37 5.84 -2.74 9.70
N GLU A 38 4.97 -3.52 10.32
CA GLU A 38 5.32 -4.88 10.81
C GLU A 38 5.69 -5.82 9.65
N ASN A 39 4.95 -5.77 8.55
CA ASN A 39 5.24 -6.57 7.36
C ASN A 39 6.55 -6.16 6.68
N PHE A 40 6.93 -4.88 6.75
CA PHE A 40 8.25 -4.43 6.29
C PHE A 40 9.38 -5.10 7.09
N ASN A 41 9.29 -5.12 8.42
CA ASN A 41 10.29 -5.79 9.26
C ASN A 41 10.40 -7.30 8.94
N LYS A 42 9.27 -7.97 8.73
CA LYS A 42 9.25 -9.38 8.29
C LYS A 42 9.97 -9.56 6.94
N ARG A 43 9.74 -8.67 5.98
CA ARG A 43 10.40 -8.70 4.66
C ARG A 43 11.91 -8.48 4.75
N VAL A 44 12.36 -7.57 5.61
CA VAL A 44 13.80 -7.37 5.87
C VAL A 44 14.43 -8.66 6.38
N HIS A 45 13.80 -9.32 7.36
CA HIS A 45 14.29 -10.59 7.88
C HIS A 45 14.33 -11.69 6.82
N MET A 46 13.27 -11.85 6.03
CA MET A 46 13.25 -12.81 4.93
C MET A 46 14.32 -12.52 3.88
N CYS A 47 14.57 -11.24 3.58
CA CYS A 47 15.61 -10.83 2.65
C CYS A 47 16.99 -11.28 3.12
N GLN A 48 17.28 -11.10 4.41
CA GLN A 48 18.53 -11.57 5.02
C GLN A 48 18.66 -13.09 4.96
N GLN A 49 17.60 -13.82 5.32
CA GLN A 49 17.59 -15.30 5.28
C GLN A 49 17.78 -15.84 3.85
N ASN A 50 17.17 -15.17 2.87
CA ASN A 50 17.24 -15.53 1.46
C ASN A 50 18.46 -14.90 0.76
N ARG A 51 19.46 -14.38 1.48
CA ARG A 51 20.69 -13.79 0.90
C ARG A 51 20.43 -12.69 -0.14
N GLY A 52 19.34 -11.94 0.04
CA GLY A 52 18.96 -10.84 -0.85
C GLY A 52 18.28 -11.26 -2.15
N VAL A 53 17.91 -12.53 -2.33
CA VAL A 53 17.15 -12.95 -3.53
C VAL A 53 15.68 -12.52 -3.47
N HIS A 54 14.93 -12.84 -4.53
CA HIS A 54 13.50 -12.51 -4.66
C HIS A 54 12.70 -12.93 -3.42
N LEU A 55 11.90 -11.99 -2.90
CA LEU A 55 11.01 -12.23 -1.76
C LEU A 55 9.69 -12.84 -2.24
N PRO A 56 9.09 -13.77 -1.49
CA PRO A 56 7.76 -14.26 -1.82
C PRO A 56 6.72 -13.13 -1.77
N ASP A 57 5.66 -13.30 -2.57
CA ASP A 57 4.52 -12.40 -2.52
C ASP A 57 3.88 -12.47 -1.13
N MET A 58 3.76 -11.31 -0.50
CA MET A 58 3.04 -11.13 0.76
C MET A 58 1.92 -10.12 0.51
N LEU A 59 0.70 -10.55 0.79
CA LEU A 59 -0.50 -9.70 0.70
C LEU A 59 -0.51 -8.66 1.82
N PHE A 60 -0.97 -7.45 1.49
CA PHE A 60 -1.24 -6.34 2.41
C PHE A 60 -2.72 -5.96 2.33
#